data_AF-G9KBI5-F1
#
_entry.id   AF-G9KBI5-F1
#
_cell.length_a   1.000
_cell.length_b   1.000
_cell.length_c   1.000
_cell.angle_alpha   90.00
_cell.angle_beta   90.00
_cell.angle_gamma   90.00
#
_symmetry.space_group_name_H-M   'P 1'
#
loop_
_entity.id
_entity.type
_entity.pdbx_description
1 polymer ?
#
loop_
_entity_poly.entity_id
_entity_poly.type
_entity_poly.pdbx_seq_one_letter_code
_entity_poly.pdbx_strand_id
1 'polypeptide(L)'
;RVLDEINPRSIVTSAKQDENMTRFLGKLASQEHREPKRPEIVFLPSVDFGLEISKQRLLSGNYAFIPDSTTATEKILFLSSIIPFDRVLTVRALGGLLKFLGRRRIGIELEDYNVSVPILGFKKFVLTHLVSIDQDTYSVLQIFKSESHPSVYKVASGLKEGLSLFGILNRCRCKWG
;
A
#
# COMPACT_ATOMS: atom_id res chain seq x y z
N ARG A 1 8.50 -2.79 -10.52
CA ARG A 1 9.00 -3.44 -9.29
C ARG A 1 7.88 -4.15 -8.52
N VAL A 2 6.95 -3.43 -7.87
CA VAL A 2 5.83 -4.09 -7.14
C VAL A 2 5.03 -5.04 -8.05
N LEU A 3 4.67 -4.62 -9.26
CA LEU A 3 3.95 -5.47 -10.21
C LEU A 3 4.76 -6.66 -10.70
N ASP A 4 6.09 -6.51 -10.80
CA ASP A 4 6.98 -7.58 -11.27
C ASP A 4 7.15 -8.67 -10.19
N GLU A 5 7.21 -8.27 -8.92
CA GLU A 5 7.34 -9.20 -7.79
C GLU A 5 6.01 -9.86 -7.40
N ILE A 6 4.90 -9.11 -7.42
CA ILE A 6 3.57 -9.66 -7.08
C ILE A 6 2.98 -10.44 -8.25
N ASN A 7 3.29 -10.05 -9.49
CA ASN A 7 2.73 -10.61 -10.72
C ASN A 7 1.19 -10.81 -10.66
N PRO A 8 0.41 -9.73 -10.41
CA PRO A 8 -1.02 -9.84 -10.19
C PRO A 8 -1.76 -10.23 -11.48
N ARG A 9 -2.87 -10.97 -11.34
CA ARG A 9 -3.80 -11.25 -12.46
C ARG A 9 -4.70 -10.07 -12.80
N SER A 10 -5.03 -9.23 -11.82
CA SER A 10 -5.87 -8.04 -12.01
C SER A 10 -5.37 -6.89 -11.13
N ILE A 11 -5.47 -5.67 -11.64
CA ILE A 11 -5.22 -4.42 -10.92
C ILE A 11 -6.57 -3.72 -10.74
N VAL A 12 -6.97 -3.51 -9.49
CA VAL A 12 -8.23 -2.85 -9.16
C VAL A 12 -7.94 -1.41 -8.73
N THR A 13 -8.65 -0.46 -9.33
CA THR A 13 -8.50 0.96 -8.99
C THR A 13 -9.82 1.72 -9.10
N SER A 14 -9.88 2.93 -8.56
CA SER A 14 -11.04 3.83 -8.70
C SER A 14 -11.17 4.33 -10.15
N ALA A 15 -12.38 4.54 -10.63
CA ALA A 15 -12.61 5.18 -11.94
C ALA A 15 -12.11 6.64 -11.97
N LYS A 16 -12.03 7.31 -10.81
CA LYS A 16 -11.39 8.63 -10.67
C LYS A 16 -9.95 8.44 -10.22
N GLN A 17 -9.01 8.79 -11.08
CA GLN A 17 -7.56 8.75 -10.86
C GLN A 17 -6.94 10.10 -11.17
N ASP A 18 -5.75 10.35 -10.62
CA ASP A 18 -4.93 11.46 -11.05
C ASP A 18 -4.25 11.17 -12.41
N GLU A 19 -3.61 12.19 -12.98
CA GLU A 19 -2.93 12.07 -14.27
C GLU A 19 -1.75 11.09 -14.24
N ASN A 20 -1.04 11.02 -13.12
CA ASN A 20 0.13 10.15 -12.97
C ASN A 20 -0.29 8.68 -13.01
N MET A 21 -1.33 8.33 -12.29
CA MET A 21 -1.90 6.99 -12.28
C MET A 21 -2.52 6.64 -13.63
N THR A 22 -3.23 7.58 -14.25
CA THR A 22 -3.81 7.36 -15.60
C THR A 22 -2.71 7.06 -16.62
N ARG A 23 -1.63 7.85 -16.60
CA ARG A 23 -0.45 7.62 -17.45
C ARG A 23 0.23 6.28 -17.14
N PHE A 24 0.34 5.92 -15.87
CA PHE A 24 0.91 4.64 -15.44
C PHE A 24 0.09 3.46 -15.96
N LEU A 25 -1.23 3.47 -15.77
CA LEU A 25 -2.15 2.44 -16.27
C LEU A 25 -2.14 2.39 -17.81
N GLY A 26 -2.07 3.54 -18.48
CA GLY A 26 -1.93 3.62 -19.93
C GLY A 26 -0.62 2.99 -20.45
N LYS A 27 0.50 3.20 -19.74
CA LYS A 27 1.77 2.52 -20.05
C LYS A 27 1.68 1.01 -19.85
N LEU A 28 0.96 0.54 -18.83
CA LEU A 28 0.72 -0.90 -18.64
C LEU A 28 -0.14 -1.50 -19.75
N ALA A 29 -1.12 -0.76 -20.26
CA ALA A 29 -1.99 -1.21 -21.34
C ALA A 29 -1.27 -1.23 -22.71
N SER A 30 -0.42 -0.23 -22.99
CA SER A 30 0.20 0.03 -24.31
C SER A 30 1.47 -0.74 -24.63
N GLN A 31 2.03 -1.54 -23.72
CA GLN A 31 3.23 -2.34 -23.99
C GLN A 31 2.93 -3.52 -24.94
N GLU A 32 2.76 -3.26 -26.24
CA GLU A 32 2.34 -4.24 -27.28
C GLU A 32 3.31 -5.41 -27.54
N HIS A 33 4.51 -5.45 -26.95
CA HIS A 33 5.57 -6.36 -27.42
C HIS A 33 6.14 -7.38 -26.42
N ARG A 34 5.57 -7.58 -25.22
CA ARG A 34 5.98 -8.70 -24.35
C ARG A 34 4.83 -9.36 -23.56
N GLU A 35 4.77 -10.68 -23.69
CA GLU A 35 4.17 -11.72 -22.83
C GLU A 35 2.63 -11.79 -22.63
N PRO A 36 2.05 -13.02 -22.53
CA PRO A 36 0.60 -13.27 -22.38
C PRO A 36 0.03 -13.06 -20.96
N LYS A 37 0.82 -12.54 -20.00
CA LYS A 37 0.41 -12.39 -18.59
C LYS A 37 0.28 -10.92 -18.16
N ARG A 38 -0.54 -10.14 -18.87
CA ARG A 38 -0.85 -8.77 -18.41
C ARG A 38 -1.97 -8.80 -17.37
N PRO A 39 -1.88 -8.00 -16.30
CA PRO A 39 -2.98 -7.85 -15.37
C PRO A 39 -4.17 -7.18 -16.05
N GLU A 40 -5.38 -7.71 -15.83
CA GLU A 40 -6.63 -7.05 -16.18
C GLU A 40 -6.78 -5.77 -15.33
N ILE A 41 -6.93 -4.61 -15.97
CA ILE A 41 -7.17 -3.34 -15.24
C ILE A 41 -8.68 -3.19 -15.03
N VAL A 42 -9.11 -3.17 -13.77
CA VAL A 42 -10.51 -3.08 -13.37
C VAL A 42 -10.77 -1.76 -12.66
N PHE A 43 -11.72 -1.00 -13.19
CA PHE A 43 -12.18 0.25 -12.58
C PHE A 43 -13.45 0.02 -11.78
N LEU A 44 -13.42 0.41 -10.49
CA LEU A 44 -14.61 0.44 -9.65
C LEU A 44 -15.04 1.90 -9.38
N PRO A 45 -16.34 2.15 -9.12
CA PRO A 45 -16.82 3.46 -8.69
C PRO A 45 -16.03 4.00 -7.49
N SER A 46 -15.67 5.28 -7.51
CA SER A 46 -14.87 5.88 -6.42
C SER A 46 -15.55 5.82 -5.05
N VAL A 47 -16.88 5.73 -5.02
CA VAL A 47 -17.67 5.53 -3.80
C VAL A 47 -17.35 4.20 -3.10
N ASP A 48 -16.93 3.18 -3.84
CA ASP A 48 -16.54 1.87 -3.27
C ASP A 48 -15.22 1.94 -2.47
N PHE A 49 -14.43 2.99 -2.71
CA PHE A 49 -13.17 3.32 -2.02
C PHE A 49 -13.35 4.42 -0.95
N GLY A 50 -14.58 4.76 -0.56
CA GLY A 50 -14.82 5.67 0.57
C GLY A 50 -14.16 5.14 1.84
N LEU A 51 -13.55 6.04 2.65
CA LEU A 51 -12.77 5.63 3.82
C LEU A 51 -13.61 4.82 4.81
N GLU A 52 -14.75 5.36 5.23
CA GLU A 52 -15.57 4.69 6.25
C GLU A 52 -16.20 3.40 5.74
N ILE A 53 -16.67 3.37 4.50
CA ILE A 53 -17.20 2.15 3.89
C ILE A 53 -16.09 1.08 3.79
N SER A 54 -14.87 1.48 3.45
CA SER A 54 -13.71 0.57 3.37
C SER A 54 -13.32 0.04 4.74
N LYS A 55 -13.27 0.90 5.75
CA LYS A 55 -13.00 0.52 7.14
C LYS A 55 -14.06 -0.42 7.68
N GLN A 56 -15.33 -0.11 7.47
CA GLN A 56 -16.44 -0.98 7.87
C GLN A 56 -16.34 -2.35 7.21
N ARG A 57 -16.05 -2.41 5.91
CA ARG A 57 -15.85 -3.67 5.16
C ARG A 57 -14.70 -4.51 5.71
N LEU A 58 -13.64 -3.88 6.21
CA LEU A 58 -12.51 -4.56 6.85
C LEU A 58 -12.90 -5.15 8.21
N LEU A 59 -13.65 -4.40 9.02
CA LEU A 59 -14.02 -4.84 10.36
C LEU A 59 -15.16 -5.87 10.33
N SER A 60 -16.09 -5.75 9.39
CA SER A 60 -17.25 -6.63 9.25
C SER A 60 -16.98 -7.88 8.41
N GLY A 61 -15.84 -7.95 7.70
CA GLY A 61 -15.53 -9.09 6.81
C GLY A 61 -15.36 -10.40 7.58
N ASN A 62 -15.89 -11.50 7.05
CA ASN A 62 -15.61 -12.82 7.59
C ASN A 62 -14.29 -13.35 7.02
N TYR A 63 -13.40 -13.82 7.88
CA TYR A 63 -12.01 -14.13 7.52
C TYR A 63 -11.65 -15.52 8.02
N ALA A 64 -11.15 -16.38 7.13
CA ALA A 64 -10.87 -17.78 7.44
C ALA A 64 -9.78 -17.98 8.51
N PHE A 65 -8.95 -16.95 8.73
CA PHE A 65 -7.90 -16.94 9.75
C PHE A 65 -8.36 -16.39 11.11
N ILE A 66 -9.61 -15.94 11.24
CA ILE A 66 -10.19 -15.48 12.51
C ILE A 66 -11.23 -16.52 12.97
N PRO A 67 -11.02 -17.17 14.12
CA PRO A 67 -11.99 -18.12 14.66
C PRO A 67 -13.35 -17.48 14.96
N ASP A 68 -14.44 -18.20 14.76
CA ASP A 68 -15.80 -17.74 15.05
C ASP A 68 -16.05 -17.43 16.53
N SER A 69 -15.24 -18.00 17.43
CA SER A 69 -15.28 -17.72 18.88
C SER A 69 -14.69 -16.35 19.26
N THR A 70 -14.05 -15.65 18.32
CA THR A 70 -13.38 -14.37 18.57
C THR A 70 -14.41 -13.26 18.77
N THR A 71 -14.29 -12.51 19.86
CA THR A 71 -15.16 -11.35 20.12
C THR A 71 -14.90 -10.22 19.11
N ALA A 72 -15.87 -9.32 18.94
CA ALA A 72 -15.72 -8.16 18.06
C ALA A 72 -14.49 -7.30 18.43
N THR A 73 -14.23 -7.12 19.73
CA THR A 73 -13.09 -6.35 20.25
C THR A 73 -11.76 -7.04 19.92
N GLU A 74 -11.64 -8.34 20.15
CA GLU A 74 -10.44 -9.11 19.81
C GLU A 74 -10.17 -9.09 18.31
N LYS A 75 -11.21 -9.21 17.48
CA LYS A 75 -11.11 -9.08 16.03
C LYS A 75 -10.58 -7.71 15.62
N ILE A 76 -11.11 -6.63 16.21
CA ILE A 76 -10.65 -5.27 15.94
C ILE A 76 -9.18 -5.11 16.33
N LEU A 77 -8.79 -5.59 17.52
CA LEU A 77 -7.40 -5.53 17.99
C LEU A 77 -6.46 -6.30 17.06
N PHE A 78 -6.85 -7.52 16.67
CA PHE A 78 -6.08 -8.35 15.76
C PHE A 78 -5.93 -7.69 14.38
N LEU A 79 -7.02 -7.21 13.78
CA LEU A 79 -6.96 -6.53 12.48
C LEU A 79 -6.11 -5.26 12.57
N SER A 80 -6.17 -4.53 13.68
CA SER A 80 -5.38 -3.31 13.88
C SER A 80 -3.88 -3.58 14.05
N SER A 81 -3.49 -4.81 14.42
CA SER A 81 -2.06 -5.17 14.51
C SER A 81 -1.45 -5.51 13.13
N ILE A 82 -2.28 -5.88 12.15
CA ILE A 82 -1.82 -6.28 10.81
C ILE A 82 -2.14 -5.25 9.71
N ILE A 83 -3.20 -4.45 9.88
CA ILE A 83 -3.62 -3.42 8.94
C ILE A 83 -3.34 -2.03 9.53
N PRO A 84 -2.57 -1.17 8.84
CA PRO A 84 -2.32 0.19 9.29
C PRO A 84 -3.55 1.08 9.01
N PHE A 85 -4.50 1.11 9.96
CA PHE A 85 -5.74 1.89 9.84
C PHE A 85 -5.54 3.41 9.85
N ASP A 86 -4.37 3.89 10.29
CA ASP A 86 -3.92 5.27 10.18
C ASP A 86 -3.64 5.67 8.71
N ARG A 87 -3.31 4.70 7.85
CA ARG A 87 -2.98 4.94 6.44
C ARG A 87 -4.23 4.89 5.57
N VAL A 88 -4.84 6.07 5.39
CA VAL A 88 -6.08 6.28 4.60
C VAL A 88 -6.05 5.58 3.24
N LEU A 89 -4.97 5.72 2.46
CA LEU A 89 -4.90 5.11 1.12
C LEU A 89 -4.88 3.58 1.17
N THR A 90 -4.18 2.99 2.14
CA THR A 90 -4.13 1.53 2.33
C THR A 90 -5.51 0.99 2.71
N VAL A 91 -6.19 1.64 3.65
CA VAL A 91 -7.55 1.26 4.07
C VAL A 91 -8.52 1.30 2.89
N ARG A 92 -8.49 2.40 2.11
CA ARG A 92 -9.33 2.55 0.91
C ARG A 92 -9.03 1.50 -0.15
N ALA A 93 -7.77 1.27 -0.47
CA ALA A 93 -7.35 0.30 -1.47
C ALA A 93 -7.74 -1.13 -1.06
N LEU A 94 -7.48 -1.51 0.20
CA LEU A 94 -7.81 -2.84 0.72
C LEU A 94 -9.33 -3.06 0.77
N GLY A 95 -10.08 -2.05 1.20
CA GLY A 95 -11.54 -2.10 1.15
C GLY A 95 -12.07 -2.25 -0.28
N GLY A 96 -11.55 -1.49 -1.24
CA GLY A 96 -11.91 -1.62 -2.65
C GLY A 96 -11.59 -3.01 -3.21
N LEU A 97 -10.43 -3.57 -2.83
CA LEU A 97 -10.05 -4.93 -3.21
C LEU A 97 -11.01 -5.97 -2.64
N LEU A 98 -11.38 -5.90 -1.36
CA LEU A 98 -12.38 -6.80 -0.77
C LEU A 98 -13.74 -6.70 -1.49
N LYS A 99 -14.15 -5.50 -1.90
CA LYS A 99 -15.38 -5.33 -2.70
C LYS A 99 -15.28 -6.01 -4.06
N PHE A 100 -14.14 -5.88 -4.73
CA PHE A 100 -13.87 -6.55 -6.00
C PHE A 100 -13.93 -8.07 -5.85
N LEU A 101 -13.22 -8.63 -4.86
CA LEU A 101 -13.19 -10.07 -4.60
C LEU A 101 -14.60 -10.60 -4.35
N GLY A 102 -15.38 -9.95 -3.48
CA GLY A 102 -16.76 -10.34 -3.22
C GLY A 102 -17.68 -10.24 -4.44
N ARG A 103 -17.51 -9.21 -5.30
CA ARG A 103 -18.29 -9.07 -6.54
C ARG A 103 -17.96 -10.14 -7.59
N ARG A 104 -16.68 -10.52 -7.70
CA ARG A 104 -16.22 -11.54 -8.67
C ARG A 104 -16.37 -12.97 -8.15
N ARG A 105 -16.60 -13.17 -6.85
CA ARG A 105 -16.69 -14.50 -6.20
C ARG A 105 -15.49 -15.41 -6.54
N ILE A 106 -14.28 -14.84 -6.55
CA ILE A 106 -13.07 -15.53 -7.00
C ILE A 106 -12.82 -16.81 -6.19
N GLY A 107 -12.70 -17.94 -6.87
CA GLY A 107 -12.42 -19.26 -6.28
C GLY A 107 -13.63 -19.97 -5.68
N ILE A 108 -14.82 -19.36 -5.74
CA ILE A 108 -16.10 -19.93 -5.29
C ILE A 108 -17.21 -19.59 -6.28
N GLU A 109 -16.89 -19.53 -7.58
CA GLU A 109 -17.80 -19.06 -8.62
C GLU A 109 -19.04 -19.95 -8.76
N LEU A 110 -18.92 -21.23 -8.39
CA LEU A 110 -19.98 -22.25 -8.47
C LEU A 110 -20.66 -22.53 -7.12
N GLU A 111 -20.16 -21.96 -6.03
CA GLU A 111 -20.74 -22.13 -4.69
C GLU A 111 -22.02 -21.32 -4.52
N ASP A 112 -22.86 -21.76 -3.56
CA ASP A 112 -24.09 -21.05 -3.20
C ASP A 112 -23.84 -19.58 -2.87
N TYR A 113 -24.82 -18.72 -3.18
CA TYR A 113 -24.71 -17.28 -2.99
C TYR A 113 -24.35 -16.86 -1.55
N ASN A 114 -24.72 -17.69 -0.57
CA ASN A 114 -24.44 -17.48 0.86
C ASN A 114 -22.96 -17.70 1.23
N VAL A 115 -22.19 -18.37 0.39
CA VAL A 115 -20.76 -18.58 0.59
C VAL A 115 -20.01 -17.31 0.20
N SER A 116 -19.22 -16.76 1.12
CA SER A 116 -18.36 -15.60 0.88
C SER A 116 -16.95 -16.02 0.48
N VAL A 117 -16.26 -15.21 -0.34
CA VAL A 117 -14.88 -15.49 -0.76
C VAL A 117 -13.96 -15.64 0.47
N PRO A 118 -13.29 -16.79 0.65
CA PRO A 118 -12.44 -17.01 1.81
C PRO A 118 -11.15 -16.19 1.71
N ILE A 119 -10.98 -15.23 2.62
CA ILE A 119 -9.71 -14.49 2.75
C ILE A 119 -8.83 -15.24 3.75
N LEU A 120 -7.69 -15.75 3.27
CA LEU A 120 -6.77 -16.58 4.06
C LEU A 120 -5.80 -15.79 4.93
N GLY A 121 -5.60 -14.50 4.65
CA GLY A 121 -4.74 -13.65 5.46
C GLY A 121 -4.50 -12.28 4.85
N PHE A 122 -4.18 -11.31 5.71
CA PHE A 122 -3.57 -10.06 5.29
C PHE A 122 -2.07 -10.12 5.56
N LYS A 123 -1.27 -9.84 4.53
CA LYS A 123 0.19 -9.80 4.63
C LYS A 123 0.68 -8.45 4.14
N LYS A 124 1.50 -7.79 4.96
CA LYS A 124 2.22 -6.60 4.53
C LYS A 124 3.25 -7.03 3.48
N PHE A 125 3.10 -6.51 2.27
CA PHE A 125 4.09 -6.70 1.22
C PHE A 125 5.27 -5.74 1.41
N VAL A 126 6.48 -6.27 1.30
CA VAL A 126 7.74 -5.51 1.29
C VAL A 126 8.51 -5.94 0.05
N LEU A 127 9.04 -4.96 -0.69
CA LEU A 127 9.84 -5.23 -1.88
C LEU A 127 11.11 -6.02 -1.53
N THR A 128 11.41 -7.02 -2.34
CA THR A 128 12.62 -7.83 -2.20
C THR A 128 13.86 -6.96 -2.34
N HIS A 129 14.90 -7.25 -1.56
CA HIS A 129 16.15 -6.48 -1.51
C HIS A 129 16.04 -5.02 -1.03
N LEU A 130 14.88 -4.60 -0.49
CA LEU A 130 14.72 -3.33 0.19
C LEU A 130 14.41 -3.55 1.66
N VAL A 131 15.02 -2.76 2.54
CA VAL A 131 14.70 -2.75 3.96
C VAL A 131 13.54 -1.79 4.20
N SER A 132 12.43 -2.29 4.73
CA SER A 132 11.34 -1.43 5.20
C SER A 132 11.76 -0.77 6.52
N ILE A 133 11.80 0.56 6.54
CA ILE A 133 12.09 1.35 7.74
C ILE A 133 10.86 2.22 8.03
N ASP A 134 10.32 2.17 9.24
CA ASP A 134 9.24 3.07 9.65
C ASP A 134 9.77 4.48 9.96
N GLN A 135 8.87 5.44 10.11
CA GLN A 135 9.24 6.85 10.26
C GLN A 135 10.02 7.13 11.54
N ASP A 136 9.68 6.45 12.65
CA ASP A 136 10.33 6.67 13.94
C ASP A 136 11.74 6.08 13.91
N THR A 137 11.88 4.85 13.41
CA THR A 137 13.19 4.23 13.21
C THR A 137 14.07 5.05 12.25
N TYR A 138 13.51 5.54 11.15
CA TYR A 138 14.24 6.40 10.20
C TYR A 138 14.77 7.67 10.87
N SER A 139 13.96 8.27 11.74
CA SER A 139 14.29 9.52 12.44
C SER A 139 15.30 9.29 13.58
N VAL A 140 15.12 8.22 14.37
CA VAL A 140 16.00 7.85 15.49
C VAL A 140 17.38 7.42 14.99
N LEU A 141 17.44 6.65 13.90
CA LEU A 141 18.70 6.27 13.27
C LEU A 141 19.39 7.44 12.56
N GLN A 142 18.70 8.58 12.39
CA GLN A 142 19.21 9.75 11.69
C GLN A 142 19.79 9.37 10.32
N ILE A 143 19.02 8.60 9.53
CA ILE A 143 19.46 8.14 8.20
C ILE A 143 19.88 9.36 7.36
N PHE A 144 19.00 10.36 7.33
CA PHE A 144 19.29 11.73 6.93
C PHE A 144 18.84 12.66 8.04
N LYS A 145 19.52 13.80 8.19
CA LYS A 145 19.16 14.79 9.19
C LYS A 145 19.43 16.19 8.67
N SER A 146 18.37 16.94 8.44
CA SER A 146 18.48 18.36 8.10
C SER A 146 18.64 19.19 9.38
N GLU A 147 19.70 19.98 9.44
CA GLU A 147 19.93 20.97 10.50
C GLU A 147 19.84 22.38 9.93
N SER A 148 19.17 23.26 10.68
CA SER A 148 19.05 24.66 10.33
C SER A 148 20.40 25.36 10.50
N HIS A 149 20.73 26.24 9.56
CA HIS A 149 21.94 27.03 9.68
C HIS A 149 21.86 27.90 10.95
N PRO A 150 22.92 27.96 11.78
CA PRO A 150 22.94 28.79 13.00
C PRO A 150 22.90 30.31 12.73
N SER A 151 22.81 30.74 11.47
CA SER A 151 22.74 32.14 11.09
C SER A 151 21.27 32.50 10.90
N VAL A 152 20.78 33.44 11.70
CA VAL A 152 19.41 33.96 11.66
C VAL A 152 19.01 34.41 10.25
N TYR A 153 19.96 34.92 9.45
CA TYR A 153 19.74 35.38 8.07
C TYR A 153 19.55 34.25 7.04
N LYS A 154 19.86 33.00 7.38
CA LYS A 154 19.70 31.82 6.50
C LYS A 154 18.68 30.82 7.04
N VAL A 155 17.97 31.14 8.12
CA VAL A 155 16.97 30.25 8.74
C VAL A 155 15.86 29.87 7.77
N ALA A 156 15.49 30.76 6.84
CA ALA A 156 14.42 30.51 5.87
C ALA A 156 14.83 29.68 4.64
N SER A 157 16.13 29.54 4.34
CA SER A 157 16.58 28.91 3.08
C SER A 157 17.77 27.95 3.21
N GLY A 158 18.38 27.84 4.39
CA GLY A 158 19.64 27.14 4.61
C GLY A 158 19.46 25.90 5.49
N LEU A 159 18.86 24.85 4.94
CA LEU A 159 18.96 23.52 5.50
C LEU A 159 20.23 22.87 4.98
N LYS A 160 21.08 22.40 5.89
CA LYS A 160 22.24 21.57 5.54
C LYS A 160 22.08 20.20 6.17
N GLU A 161 22.72 19.22 5.58
CA GLU A 161 22.85 17.92 6.23
C GLU A 161 23.69 18.09 7.51
N GLY A 162 23.10 17.69 8.64
CA GLY A 162 23.73 17.65 9.94
C GLY A 162 24.46 16.33 10.18
N LEU A 163 24.64 15.98 11.46
CA LEU A 163 25.17 14.66 11.83
C LEU A 163 24.14 13.57 11.53
N SER A 164 24.40 12.77 10.49
CA SER A 164 23.55 11.68 10.02
C SER A 164 24.38 10.50 9.52
N LEU A 165 23.77 9.32 9.41
CA LEU A 165 24.40 8.16 8.80
C LEU A 165 24.83 8.44 7.36
N PHE A 166 24.00 9.14 6.58
CA PHE A 166 24.37 9.59 5.25
C PHE A 166 25.60 10.51 5.27
N GLY A 167 25.65 11.50 6.16
CA GLY A 167 26.79 12.43 6.27
C GLY A 167 28.10 11.73 6.65
N ILE A 168 28.04 10.65 7.43
CA ILE A 168 29.21 9.85 7.81
C ILE A 168 29.68 8.94 6.67
N LEU A 169 28.74 8.30 5.97
CA LEU A 169 29.04 7.24 4.99
C LEU A 169 29.23 7.76 3.56
N ASN A 170 28.63 8.91 3.22
CA ASN A 170 28.75 9.48 1.88
C ASN A 170 30.17 10.02 1.64
N ARG A 171 30.98 9.25 0.91
CA ARG A 171 32.33 9.61 0.46
C ARG A 171 32.41 9.80 -1.05
N CYS A 172 31.27 9.98 -1.71
CA CYS A 172 31.20 10.14 -3.16
C CYS A 172 31.98 11.37 -3.61
N ARG A 173 32.81 11.21 -4.64
CA ARG A 173 33.71 12.28 -5.15
C ARG A 173 33.09 13.10 -6.28
N CYS A 174 31.92 12.69 -6.77
CA CYS A 174 31.19 13.37 -7.82
C CYS A 174 29.74 13.60 -7.37
N LYS A 175 29.06 14.55 -8.02
CA LYS A 175 27.68 14.94 -7.66
C LYS A 175 26.61 13.88 -7.96
N TRP A 176 26.96 12.83 -8.71
CA TRP A 176 26.03 11.79 -9.16
C TRP A 176 26.07 10.52 -8.30
N GLY A 177 27.05 10.41 -7.41
CA GLY A 177 27.24 9.26 -6.53
C GLY A 177 26.51 9.39 -5.22
#